data_AF-A0A7G8BZV9-F1
#
_entry.id   AF-A0A7G8BZV9-F1
#
_cell.length_a   1.000
_cell.length_b   1.000
_cell.length_c   1.000
_cell.angle_alpha   90.00
_cell.angle_beta   90.00
_cell.angle_gamma   90.00
#
_symmetry.space_group_name_H-M   'P 1'
#
loop_
_entity.id
_entity.type
_entity.pdbx_description
1 polymer ?
#
loop_
_entity_poly.entity_id
_entity_poly.type
_entity_poly.pdbx_seq_one_letter_code
_entity_poly.pdbx_strand_id
1 'polypeptide(L)'
;MNTTFHYEAADLALFTMQLLGADEHTAVEEHLSQCAFCRQELSRVQGDLTTYTSALDPQLPAGAVRERILRRAGREKKFPTPVLVKPAVSDDTFQPADLPVEPDLTFATRRGPQDAPFTTRRQSAATADLPEPRFDNPLRTALFWMGWIAATGLGVAWFQAYRSHPVGQPSALISHHESRTDNSSDAKQIFDTLKDPAAQQVLLSSPSAEASGPAPQGRVIYSASRGVLLFFASNMPAPEAGKTYELWLIPAEGGDPMPAGTFSPDAQGNVRLVLSSLAKRSEAKAFGVTLEEGPSQSPTMPIVLAGN
;
A
#
# COMPACT_ATOMS: atom_id res chain seq x y z
N MET A 1 37.34 33.27 0.71
CA MET A 1 36.45 32.77 1.77
C MET A 1 35.03 33.07 1.35
N ASN A 2 34.33 32.12 0.74
CA ASN A 2 32.91 32.31 0.42
C ASN A 2 32.12 32.11 1.71
N THR A 3 31.71 33.20 2.33
CA THR A 3 30.67 33.20 3.35
C THR A 3 29.37 32.83 2.66
N THR A 4 29.00 31.55 2.74
CA THR A 4 27.69 31.08 2.26
C THR A 4 26.65 31.62 3.24
N PHE A 5 25.94 32.67 2.84
CA PHE A 5 24.78 33.14 3.58
C PHE A 5 23.63 32.17 3.38
N HIS A 6 22.92 31.83 4.45
CA HIS A 6 21.76 30.94 4.44
C HIS A 6 20.50 31.74 4.74
N TYR A 7 19.38 31.35 4.15
CA TYR A 7 18.08 31.92 4.49
C TYR A 7 17.62 31.40 5.86
N GLU A 8 17.02 32.29 6.64
CA GLU A 8 16.42 31.96 7.93
C GLU A 8 15.15 31.12 7.73
N ALA A 9 14.79 30.34 8.76
CA ALA A 9 13.60 29.50 8.72
C ALA A 9 12.30 30.30 8.47
N ALA A 10 12.25 31.55 8.93
CA ALA A 10 11.10 32.44 8.71
C ALA A 10 10.93 32.80 7.23
N ASP A 11 12.00 33.12 6.51
CA ASP A 11 11.96 33.46 5.09
C ASP A 11 11.58 32.23 4.25
N LEU A 12 12.07 31.05 4.63
CA LEU A 12 11.68 29.78 4.01
C LEU A 12 10.20 29.44 4.27
N ALA A 13 9.64 29.84 5.42
CA ALA A 13 8.22 29.70 5.70
C ALA A 13 7.37 30.66 4.85
N LEU A 14 7.79 31.92 4.69
CA LEU A 14 7.16 32.88 3.79
C LEU A 14 7.23 32.42 2.33
N PHE A 15 8.37 31.87 1.90
CA PHE A 15 8.54 31.23 0.60
C PHE A 15 7.54 30.09 0.41
N THR A 16 7.47 29.17 1.38
CA THR A 16 6.57 28.01 1.31
C THR A 16 5.09 28.41 1.24
N MET A 17 4.70 29.47 1.95
CA MET A 17 3.33 30.00 1.94
C MET A 17 3.05 30.95 0.76
N GLN A 18 4.01 31.14 -0.15
CA GLN A 18 3.91 32.07 -1.28
C GLN A 18 3.62 33.51 -0.86
N LEU A 19 4.19 33.95 0.27
CA LEU A 19 4.02 35.29 0.83
C LEU A 19 5.19 36.24 0.53
N LEU A 20 6.28 35.74 -0.05
CA LEU A 20 7.39 36.58 -0.51
C LEU A 20 7.01 37.38 -1.76
N GLY A 21 7.68 38.52 -1.97
CA GLY A 21 7.61 39.25 -3.23
C GLY A 21 8.14 38.41 -4.40
N ALA A 22 7.76 38.76 -5.64
CA ALA A 22 8.19 38.00 -6.83
C ALA A 22 9.72 37.92 -6.97
N ASP A 23 10.42 39.03 -6.74
CA ASP A 23 11.88 39.11 -6.85
C ASP A 23 12.58 38.29 -5.76
N GLU A 24 12.05 38.32 -4.53
CA GLU A 24 12.57 37.55 -3.38
C GLU A 24 12.33 36.05 -3.56
N HIS A 25 11.16 35.67 -4.10
CA HIS A 25 10.85 34.29 -4.38
C HIS A 25 11.83 33.70 -5.40
N THR A 26 12.15 34.43 -6.47
CA THR A 26 13.16 33.99 -7.45
C THR A 26 14.55 33.89 -6.84
N ALA A 27 14.93 34.83 -5.96
CA ALA A 27 16.23 34.80 -5.28
C ALA A 27 16.38 33.58 -4.34
N VAL A 28 15.32 33.23 -3.61
CA VAL A 28 15.29 32.02 -2.78
C VAL A 28 15.36 30.77 -3.64
N GLU A 29 14.61 30.72 -4.74
CA GLU A 29 14.57 29.57 -5.65
C GLU A 29 15.94 29.29 -6.31
N GLU A 30 16.63 30.35 -6.76
CA GLU A 30 17.99 30.25 -7.27
C GLU A 30 18.97 29.73 -6.19
N HIS A 31 18.89 30.27 -4.98
CA HIS A 31 19.73 29.82 -3.87
C HIS A 31 19.49 28.35 -3.51
N LEU A 32 18.23 27.91 -3.48
CA LEU A 32 17.86 26.52 -3.20
C LEU A 32 18.43 25.53 -4.23
N SER A 33 18.68 25.96 -5.47
CA SER A 33 19.34 25.11 -6.48
C SER A 33 20.80 24.80 -6.12
N GLN A 34 21.48 25.70 -5.41
CA GLN A 34 22.91 25.63 -5.13
C GLN A 34 23.24 25.27 -3.67
N CYS A 35 22.28 25.41 -2.74
CA CYS A 35 22.51 25.25 -1.30
C CYS A 35 21.80 24.03 -0.70
N ALA A 36 22.57 23.01 -0.28
CA ALA A 36 22.02 21.81 0.35
C ALA A 36 21.39 22.06 1.72
N PHE A 37 21.99 22.95 2.52
CA PHE A 37 21.48 23.30 3.86
C PHE A 37 20.08 23.94 3.78
N CYS A 38 19.88 24.94 2.93
CA CYS A 38 18.58 25.59 2.79
C CYS A 38 17.51 24.65 2.21
N ARG A 39 17.88 23.66 1.38
CA ARG A 39 16.95 22.60 0.96
C ARG A 39 16.50 21.71 2.11
N GLN A 40 17.41 21.39 3.03
CA GLN A 40 17.10 20.61 4.23
C GLN A 40 16.17 21.40 5.17
N GLU A 41 16.50 22.68 5.44
CA GLU A 41 15.65 23.54 6.26
C GLU A 41 14.28 23.81 5.63
N LEU A 42 14.20 23.97 4.31
CA LEU A 42 12.92 24.05 3.60
C LEU A 42 12.08 22.79 3.80
N SER A 43 12.71 21.61 3.73
CA SER A 43 12.03 20.32 3.96
C SER A 43 11.49 20.22 5.40
N ARG A 44 12.23 20.76 6.38
CA ARG A 44 11.79 20.84 7.78
C ARG A 44 10.57 21.75 7.93
N VAL A 45 10.62 22.96 7.37
CA VAL A 45 9.52 23.93 7.40
C VAL A 45 8.25 23.38 6.71
N GLN A 46 8.42 22.69 5.58
CA GLN A 46 7.32 22.01 4.90
C GLN A 46 6.69 20.91 5.78
N GLY A 47 7.51 20.13 6.48
CA GLY A 47 7.04 19.15 7.46
C GLY A 47 6.19 19.76 8.56
N ASP A 48 6.63 20.88 9.14
CA ASP A 48 5.88 21.58 10.18
C ASP A 48 4.52 22.09 9.64
N LEU A 49 4.51 22.66 8.42
CA LEU A 49 3.28 23.07 7.74
C LEU A 49 2.33 21.90 7.46
N THR A 50 2.83 20.73 7.09
CA THR A 50 1.98 19.54 6.89
C THR A 50 1.27 19.12 8.18
N THR A 51 1.89 19.32 9.35
CA THR A 51 1.25 19.06 10.65
C THR A 51 0.04 19.95 10.86
N TYR A 52 0.17 21.25 10.57
CA TYR A 52 -0.95 22.20 10.69
C TYR A 52 -2.05 21.94 9.66
N THR A 53 -1.70 21.70 8.40
CA THR A 53 -2.71 21.42 7.35
C THR A 53 -3.50 20.14 7.65
N SER A 54 -2.85 19.14 8.25
CA SER A 54 -3.52 17.91 8.59
C SER A 54 -4.61 18.14 9.64
N ALA A 55 -4.47 19.12 10.53
CA ALA A 55 -5.46 19.45 11.56
C ALA A 55 -6.78 20.04 11.00
N LEU A 56 -6.77 20.53 9.75
CA LEU A 56 -7.94 21.13 9.12
C LEU A 56 -8.91 20.05 8.61
N ASP A 57 -10.22 20.34 8.70
CA ASP A 57 -11.23 19.49 8.07
C ASP A 57 -11.15 19.58 6.53
N PRO A 58 -10.92 18.47 5.82
CA PRO A 58 -10.81 18.49 4.36
C PRO A 58 -12.19 18.77 3.74
N GLN A 59 -12.33 19.91 3.08
CA GLN A 59 -13.51 20.20 2.27
C GLN A 59 -13.43 19.47 0.92
N LEU A 60 -14.43 18.63 0.61
CA LEU A 60 -14.50 17.99 -0.70
C LEU A 60 -14.82 19.03 -1.79
N PRO A 61 -14.00 19.14 -2.86
CA PRO A 61 -14.30 20.05 -3.96
C PRO A 61 -15.58 19.63 -4.68
N ALA A 62 -16.36 20.60 -5.16
CA ALA A 62 -17.55 20.33 -5.97
C ALA A 62 -17.21 19.45 -7.19
N GLY A 63 -18.07 18.47 -7.49
CA GLY A 63 -17.82 17.47 -8.54
C GLY A 63 -17.47 18.09 -9.91
N ALA A 64 -18.11 19.20 -10.28
CA ALA A 64 -17.84 19.93 -11.51
C ALA A 64 -16.41 20.50 -11.60
N VAL A 65 -15.82 20.91 -10.48
CA VAL A 65 -14.42 21.39 -10.41
C VAL A 65 -13.47 20.23 -10.59
N ARG A 66 -13.71 19.11 -9.89
CA ARG A 66 -12.92 17.88 -10.02
C ARG A 66 -12.92 17.35 -11.45
N GLU A 67 -14.08 17.26 -12.09
CA GLU A 67 -14.21 16.79 -13.47
C GLU A 67 -13.48 17.70 -14.46
N ARG A 68 -13.53 19.02 -14.26
CA ARG A 68 -12.80 19.99 -15.09
C ARG A 68 -11.29 19.79 -14.97
N ILE A 69 -10.79 19.57 -13.75
CA ILE A 69 -9.37 19.33 -13.50
C ILE A 69 -8.93 18.01 -14.12
N LEU A 70 -9.68 16.92 -13.91
CA LEU A 70 -9.35 15.60 -14.48
C LEU A 70 -9.35 15.63 -16.02
N ARG A 71 -10.29 16.36 -16.63
CA ARG A 71 -10.34 16.55 -18.08
C ARG A 71 -9.15 17.37 -18.61
N ARG A 72 -8.65 18.34 -17.83
CA ARG A 72 -7.46 19.13 -18.18
C ARG A 72 -6.17 18.31 -18.03
N ALA A 73 -6.01 17.59 -16.91
CA ALA A 73 -4.88 16.72 -16.66
C ALA A 73 -4.76 15.59 -17.70
N GLY A 74 -5.89 15.03 -18.16
CA GLY A 74 -5.90 14.02 -19.23
C GLY A 74 -5.53 14.56 -20.62
N ARG A 75 -5.56 15.89 -20.83
CA ARG A 75 -5.15 16.55 -22.08
C ARG A 75 -3.70 16.98 -22.07
N GLU A 76 -3.11 17.17 -20.90
CA GLU A 76 -1.67 17.36 -20.80
C GLU A 76 -0.99 16.08 -21.26
N LYS A 77 -0.12 16.20 -22.26
CA LYS A 77 0.69 15.06 -22.71
C LYS A 77 1.41 14.56 -21.47
N LYS A 78 1.11 13.32 -21.08
CA LYS A 78 1.81 12.60 -20.03
C LYS A 78 3.30 12.78 -20.31
N PHE A 79 3.96 13.59 -19.48
CA PHE A 79 5.41 13.73 -19.57
C PHE A 79 5.96 12.29 -19.55
N PRO A 80 6.94 11.96 -20.40
CA PRO A 80 7.63 10.69 -20.23
C PRO A 80 8.01 10.65 -18.76
N THR A 81 7.59 9.58 -18.06
CA THR A 81 8.00 9.33 -16.68
C THR A 81 9.46 9.72 -16.63
N PRO A 82 9.89 10.70 -15.79
CA PRO A 82 11.30 10.97 -15.68
C PRO A 82 11.91 9.60 -15.46
N VAL A 83 12.76 9.17 -16.40
CA VAL A 83 13.51 7.94 -16.23
C VAL A 83 14.04 8.11 -14.83
N LEU A 84 13.65 7.21 -13.93
CA LEU A 84 14.25 7.16 -12.62
C LEU A 84 15.70 6.86 -12.99
N VAL A 85 16.49 7.92 -13.13
CA VAL A 85 17.93 7.84 -13.13
C VAL A 85 18.12 7.35 -11.72
N LYS A 86 18.12 6.03 -11.58
CA LYS A 86 18.65 5.34 -10.42
C LYS A 86 19.91 6.14 -10.17
N PRO A 87 20.00 6.88 -9.05
CA PRO A 87 21.19 7.65 -8.78
C PRO A 87 22.32 6.66 -9.05
N ALA A 88 23.22 7.03 -9.95
CA ALA A 88 24.49 6.36 -10.01
C ALA A 88 25.06 6.64 -8.63
N VAL A 89 24.75 5.75 -7.70
CA VAL A 89 25.58 5.50 -6.54
C VAL A 89 26.88 5.11 -7.20
N SER A 90 27.72 6.10 -7.44
CA SER A 90 29.15 5.87 -7.40
C SER A 90 29.35 5.23 -6.04
N ASP A 91 29.54 3.93 -6.04
CA ASP A 91 30.18 3.21 -4.95
C ASP A 91 31.61 3.75 -4.83
N ASP A 92 31.77 5.01 -4.44
CA ASP A 92 32.94 5.43 -3.68
C ASP A 92 32.71 4.92 -2.25
N THR A 93 32.64 3.59 -2.12
CA THR A 93 33.11 2.99 -0.88
C THR A 93 34.62 3.11 -0.94
N PHE A 94 35.13 4.07 -0.16
CA PHE A 94 36.49 4.12 0.37
C PHE A 94 37.20 2.78 0.23
N GLN A 95 38.11 2.65 -0.75
CA GLN A 95 39.00 1.51 -0.81
C GLN A 95 40.32 1.91 -0.16
N PRO A 96 40.62 1.43 1.07
CA PRO A 96 41.96 1.58 1.59
C PRO A 96 42.88 0.77 0.69
N ALA A 97 43.94 1.42 0.24
CA ALA A 97 45.13 0.74 -0.25
C ALA A 97 45.63 -0.21 0.85
N ASP A 98 45.23 -1.48 0.73
CA ASP A 98 46.08 -2.66 0.76
C ASP A 98 45.36 -3.76 -0.04
N LEU A 99 45.81 -3.94 -1.30
CA LEU A 99 45.14 -4.65 -2.40
C LEU A 99 45.57 -6.12 -2.52
N PRO A 100 44.64 -7.01 -2.92
CA PRO A 100 44.99 -8.09 -3.87
C PRO A 100 44.21 -8.01 -5.18
N VAL A 101 44.91 -8.45 -6.23
CA VAL A 101 44.60 -8.47 -7.66
C VAL A 101 43.31 -9.24 -8.03
N GLU A 102 42.63 -8.74 -9.06
CA GLU A 102 41.31 -9.15 -9.55
C GLU A 102 41.19 -10.62 -10.01
N PRO A 103 40.05 -11.29 -9.75
CA PRO A 103 39.60 -12.43 -10.54
C PRO A 103 38.64 -11.99 -11.66
N ASP A 104 39.01 -12.42 -12.85
CA ASP A 104 38.30 -12.35 -14.14
C ASP A 104 36.86 -12.92 -14.04
N LEU A 105 35.85 -12.06 -14.20
CA LEU A 105 34.44 -12.45 -14.19
C LEU A 105 34.03 -13.02 -15.56
N THR A 106 34.22 -14.32 -15.71
CA THR A 106 33.72 -15.10 -16.86
C THR A 106 32.21 -15.25 -16.80
N PHE A 107 31.50 -14.63 -17.76
CA PHE A 107 30.08 -14.87 -17.97
C PHE A 107 29.89 -16.21 -18.69
N ALA A 108 29.29 -17.18 -18.01
CA ALA A 108 28.92 -18.47 -18.60
C ALA A 108 27.84 -18.27 -19.68
N THR A 109 28.28 -18.08 -20.92
CA THR A 109 27.44 -18.24 -22.10
C THR A 109 27.14 -19.73 -22.28
N ARG A 110 25.90 -20.15 -22.05
CA ARG A 110 25.47 -21.50 -22.47
C ARG A 110 25.23 -21.48 -23.98
N ARG A 111 26.28 -21.77 -24.76
CA ARG A 111 26.17 -22.17 -26.16
C ARG A 111 26.82 -23.55 -26.31
N GLY A 112 26.08 -24.50 -26.88
CA GLY A 112 26.61 -25.80 -27.30
C GLY A 112 25.56 -26.64 -28.02
N PRO A 113 25.96 -27.48 -29.00
CA PRO A 113 25.47 -27.38 -30.38
C PRO A 113 24.88 -28.68 -30.94
N GLN A 114 24.20 -28.59 -32.10
CA GLN A 114 24.49 -29.34 -33.35
C GLN A 114 23.22 -29.57 -34.20
N ASP A 115 23.26 -28.99 -35.40
CA ASP A 115 23.14 -29.64 -36.70
C ASP A 115 22.06 -30.71 -36.91
N ALA A 116 21.12 -30.41 -37.82
CA ALA A 116 20.98 -31.06 -39.13
C ALA A 116 19.55 -30.92 -39.70
N PRO A 117 19.39 -31.01 -41.04
CA PRO A 117 18.33 -30.34 -41.78
C PRO A 117 17.10 -31.22 -41.99
N PHE A 118 15.92 -30.61 -42.13
CA PHE A 118 14.76 -31.30 -42.68
C PHE A 118 14.11 -30.48 -43.78
N THR A 119 14.39 -31.01 -44.97
CA THR A 119 13.76 -30.90 -46.28
C THR A 119 12.35 -30.31 -46.35
N THR A 120 12.23 -29.36 -47.27
CA THR A 120 10.99 -28.95 -47.94
C THR A 120 10.37 -30.16 -48.65
N ARG A 121 9.24 -30.68 -48.15
CA ARG A 121 8.38 -31.59 -48.94
C ARG A 121 7.16 -30.83 -49.45
N ARG A 122 7.28 -30.44 -50.71
CA ARG A 122 6.21 -30.08 -51.63
C ARG A 122 5.19 -31.22 -51.71
N GLN A 123 3.91 -30.94 -51.49
CA GLN A 123 2.82 -31.80 -51.94
C GLN A 123 1.99 -31.04 -52.96
N SER A 124 2.13 -31.46 -54.22
CA SER A 124 1.20 -31.18 -55.30
C SER A 124 0.66 -32.52 -55.78
N ALA A 125 -0.65 -32.70 -55.69
CA ALA A 125 -1.46 -33.59 -56.52
C ALA A 125 -2.91 -33.13 -56.33
N ALA A 126 -3.44 -32.37 -57.28
CA ALA A 126 -4.17 -32.85 -58.45
C ALA A 126 -5.66 -33.04 -58.12
N THR A 127 -6.47 -32.05 -58.51
CA THR A 127 -7.91 -32.20 -58.68
C THR A 127 -8.21 -31.96 -60.14
N ALA A 128 -8.57 -33.03 -60.84
CA ALA A 128 -8.98 -33.06 -62.23
C ALA A 128 -10.37 -32.43 -62.42
N ASP A 129 -10.58 -31.91 -63.63
CA ASP A 129 -11.79 -31.31 -64.16
C ASP A 129 -13.04 -32.22 -64.10
N LEU A 130 -14.17 -31.58 -63.71
CA LEU A 130 -15.54 -31.57 -64.27
C LEU A 130 -16.10 -32.81 -65.00
N PRO A 131 -17.39 -33.20 -64.79
CA PRO A 131 -18.52 -32.42 -65.35
C PRO A 131 -19.85 -32.41 -64.55
N GLU A 132 -20.70 -31.42 -64.84
CA GLU A 132 -22.13 -31.40 -64.48
C GLU A 132 -22.95 -32.43 -65.27
N PRO A 133 -24.11 -32.85 -64.74
CA PRO A 133 -25.32 -32.58 -65.51
C PRO A 133 -26.55 -32.14 -64.71
N ARG A 134 -27.41 -31.45 -65.48
CA ARG A 134 -28.72 -30.86 -65.18
C ARG A 134 -29.86 -31.89 -64.99
N PHE A 135 -30.74 -31.51 -64.05
CA PHE A 135 -32.21 -31.67 -63.92
C PHE A 135 -32.91 -33.00 -64.21
N ASP A 136 -33.67 -33.50 -63.20
CA ASP A 136 -35.15 -33.57 -63.20
C ASP A 136 -35.67 -34.57 -62.14
N ASN A 137 -36.43 -34.13 -61.13
CA ASN A 137 -37.85 -34.50 -61.00
C ASN A 137 -38.53 -33.92 -59.72
N PRO A 138 -39.86 -33.69 -59.77
CA PRO A 138 -40.64 -32.84 -58.88
C PRO A 138 -41.29 -33.64 -57.76
N LEU A 139 -40.56 -33.85 -56.66
CA LEU A 139 -41.17 -34.34 -55.43
C LEU A 139 -40.53 -33.62 -54.26
N ARG A 140 -40.83 -32.32 -54.12
CA ARG A 140 -40.63 -31.59 -52.86
C ARG A 140 -41.34 -30.24 -52.81
N THR A 141 -42.57 -30.22 -53.33
CA THR A 141 -43.64 -29.24 -53.00
C THR A 141 -44.10 -29.32 -51.53
N ALA A 142 -43.25 -29.84 -50.63
CA ALA A 142 -43.51 -29.99 -49.19
C ALA A 142 -42.43 -29.35 -48.30
N LEU A 143 -41.46 -28.60 -48.86
CA LEU A 143 -40.39 -27.95 -48.09
C LEU A 143 -40.37 -26.42 -48.19
N PHE A 144 -41.47 -25.80 -48.60
CA PHE A 144 -41.61 -24.34 -48.59
C PHE A 144 -42.00 -23.76 -47.22
N TRP A 145 -42.17 -24.59 -46.18
CA TRP A 145 -42.44 -24.17 -44.79
C TRP A 145 -41.31 -24.47 -43.78
N MET A 146 -40.11 -24.88 -44.24
CA MET A 146 -38.91 -25.06 -43.37
C MET A 146 -37.80 -24.03 -43.62
N GLY A 147 -38.06 -22.96 -44.38
CA GLY A 147 -37.10 -21.85 -44.55
C GLY A 147 -37.08 -20.83 -43.41
N TRP A 148 -38.15 -20.72 -42.61
CA TRP A 148 -38.28 -19.66 -41.60
C TRP A 148 -37.86 -20.07 -40.18
N ILE A 149 -37.67 -21.37 -39.89
CA ILE A 149 -37.17 -21.83 -38.57
C ILE A 149 -35.63 -21.83 -38.50
N ALA A 150 -34.94 -21.98 -39.63
CA ALA A 150 -33.47 -21.97 -39.66
C ALA A 150 -32.86 -20.57 -39.44
N ALA A 151 -33.56 -19.50 -39.86
CA ALA A 151 -33.05 -18.13 -39.70
C ALA A 151 -33.14 -17.62 -38.24
N THR A 152 -34.14 -18.04 -37.46
CA THR A 152 -34.24 -17.68 -36.03
C THR A 152 -33.27 -18.49 -35.16
N GLY A 153 -33.01 -19.75 -35.50
CA GLY A 153 -32.06 -20.60 -34.77
C GLY A 153 -30.61 -20.10 -34.84
N LEU A 154 -30.16 -19.67 -36.02
CA LEU A 154 -28.79 -19.16 -36.22
C LEU A 154 -28.56 -17.79 -35.55
N GLY A 155 -29.56 -16.90 -35.56
CA GLY A 155 -29.45 -15.61 -34.88
C GLY A 155 -29.38 -15.73 -33.35
N VAL A 156 -30.18 -16.63 -32.76
CA VAL A 156 -30.14 -16.90 -31.31
C VAL A 156 -28.86 -17.63 -30.93
N ALA A 157 -28.40 -18.62 -31.71
CA ALA A 157 -27.13 -19.31 -31.45
C ALA A 157 -25.92 -18.37 -31.57
N TRP A 158 -25.91 -17.46 -32.55
CA TRP A 158 -24.84 -16.47 -32.69
C TRP A 158 -24.91 -15.38 -31.63
N PHE A 159 -26.10 -14.92 -31.22
CA PHE A 159 -26.28 -13.97 -30.11
C PHE A 159 -25.93 -14.59 -28.76
N GLN A 160 -26.24 -15.87 -28.56
CA GLN A 160 -25.88 -16.63 -27.36
C GLN A 160 -24.37 -16.91 -27.33
N ALA A 161 -23.75 -17.23 -28.48
CA ALA A 161 -22.30 -17.34 -28.63
C ALA A 161 -21.57 -15.99 -28.45
N TYR A 162 -22.16 -14.91 -28.95
CA TYR A 162 -21.65 -13.54 -28.80
C TYR A 162 -21.76 -13.05 -27.35
N ARG A 163 -22.83 -13.44 -26.64
CA ARG A 163 -22.96 -13.25 -25.18
C ARG A 163 -22.02 -14.14 -24.38
N SER A 164 -21.67 -15.32 -24.90
CA SER A 164 -20.80 -16.28 -24.20
C SER A 164 -19.32 -16.12 -24.52
N HIS A 165 -18.90 -15.09 -25.25
CA HIS A 165 -17.51 -14.66 -25.15
C HIS A 165 -17.34 -14.03 -23.77
N PRO A 166 -16.63 -14.67 -22.82
CA PRO A 166 -16.27 -13.99 -21.60
C PRO A 166 -15.41 -12.81 -22.03
N VAL A 167 -15.99 -11.62 -22.03
CA VAL A 167 -15.21 -10.40 -21.88
C VAL A 167 -14.43 -10.66 -20.60
N GLY A 168 -13.14 -10.99 -20.75
CA GLY A 168 -12.25 -11.22 -19.62
C GLY A 168 -12.47 -10.04 -18.68
N GLN A 169 -13.05 -10.32 -17.51
CA GLN A 169 -13.31 -9.29 -16.53
C GLN A 169 -11.98 -8.55 -16.30
N PRO A 170 -11.93 -7.21 -16.41
CA PRO A 170 -10.83 -6.46 -15.85
C PRO A 170 -10.99 -6.42 -14.31
N SER A 171 -11.17 -7.58 -13.68
CA SER A 171 -11.25 -7.73 -12.22
C SER A 171 -9.90 -7.46 -11.54
N ALA A 172 -8.82 -7.35 -12.32
CA ALA A 172 -7.52 -6.91 -11.82
C ALA A 172 -7.44 -5.38 -11.58
N LEU A 173 -8.17 -4.53 -12.32
CA LEU A 173 -8.10 -3.07 -12.13
C LEU A 173 -9.06 -2.55 -11.05
N ILE A 174 -10.20 -3.24 -10.84
CA ILE A 174 -11.17 -2.86 -9.79
C ILE A 174 -10.66 -3.26 -8.40
N SER A 175 -10.04 -4.44 -8.28
CA SER A 175 -9.46 -4.92 -7.01
C SER A 175 -8.33 -4.02 -6.47
N HIS A 176 -7.56 -3.37 -7.35
CA HIS A 176 -6.57 -2.36 -6.95
C HIS A 176 -7.17 -1.04 -6.45
N HIS A 177 -8.40 -0.72 -6.82
CA HIS A 177 -9.07 0.51 -6.37
C HIS A 177 -9.77 0.31 -5.02
N GLU A 178 -10.44 -0.83 -4.81
CA GLU A 178 -11.08 -1.16 -3.52
C GLU A 178 -10.06 -1.26 -2.39
N SER A 179 -8.95 -1.97 -2.61
CA SER A 179 -7.87 -2.08 -1.61
C SER A 179 -7.20 -0.73 -1.29
N ARG A 180 -7.20 0.23 -2.23
CA ARG A 180 -6.65 1.57 -2.01
C ARG A 180 -7.64 2.50 -1.28
N THR A 181 -8.95 2.30 -1.46
CA THR A 181 -9.97 3.03 -0.71
C THR A 181 -10.07 2.53 0.73
N ASP A 182 -10.00 1.22 0.94
CA ASP A 182 -10.08 0.61 2.28
C ASP A 182 -8.88 0.98 3.15
N ASN A 183 -7.66 0.90 2.59
CA ASN A 183 -6.47 1.34 3.31
C ASN A 183 -6.48 2.85 3.60
N SER A 184 -7.20 3.65 2.79
CA SER A 184 -7.35 5.09 3.04
C SER A 184 -8.39 5.40 4.11
N SER A 185 -9.45 4.60 4.25
CA SER A 185 -10.41 4.75 5.36
C SER A 185 -9.79 4.33 6.68
N ASP A 186 -9.04 3.23 6.69
CA ASP A 186 -8.34 2.76 7.90
C ASP A 186 -7.30 3.78 8.38
N ALA A 187 -6.48 4.30 7.46
CA ALA A 187 -5.49 5.33 7.78
C ALA A 187 -6.15 6.62 8.31
N LYS A 188 -7.28 7.05 7.72
CA LYS A 188 -8.05 8.19 8.22
C LYS A 188 -8.62 7.92 9.60
N GLN A 189 -9.16 6.73 9.85
CA GLN A 189 -9.74 6.36 11.13
C GLN A 189 -8.68 6.32 12.25
N ILE A 190 -7.47 5.84 11.95
CA ILE A 190 -6.32 5.92 12.87
C ILE A 190 -5.96 7.37 13.17
N PHE A 191 -5.88 8.21 12.14
CA PHE A 191 -5.53 9.62 12.29
C PHE A 191 -6.58 10.41 13.07
N ASP A 192 -7.86 10.17 12.80
CA ASP A 192 -8.98 10.77 13.52
C ASP A 192 -8.99 10.31 14.98
N THR A 193 -8.57 9.08 15.26
CA THR A 193 -8.44 8.57 16.64
C THR A 193 -7.30 9.25 17.39
N LEU A 194 -6.15 9.45 16.73
CA LEU A 194 -5.02 10.17 17.33
C LEU A 194 -5.35 11.63 17.66
N LYS A 195 -6.33 12.22 16.96
CA LYS A 195 -6.82 13.57 17.18
C LYS A 195 -8.06 13.66 18.06
N ASP A 196 -8.70 12.53 18.34
CA ASP A 196 -9.90 12.50 19.15
C ASP A 196 -9.54 13.00 20.55
N PRO A 197 -10.05 14.15 21.01
CA PRO A 197 -9.72 14.66 22.33
C PRO A 197 -10.27 13.76 23.44
N ALA A 198 -11.21 12.87 23.13
CA ALA A 198 -11.74 11.86 24.04
C ALA A 198 -10.92 10.55 24.02
N ALA A 199 -9.89 10.42 23.18
CA ALA A 199 -9.04 9.23 23.20
C ALA A 199 -8.25 9.14 24.50
N GLN A 200 -8.43 8.05 25.23
CA GLN A 200 -7.68 7.74 26.44
C GLN A 200 -6.24 7.36 26.06
N GLN A 201 -5.26 7.98 26.71
CA GLN A 201 -3.85 7.62 26.58
C GLN A 201 -3.34 7.05 27.89
N VAL A 202 -2.94 5.79 27.90
CA VAL A 202 -2.51 5.07 29.10
C VAL A 202 -1.08 4.57 28.91
N LEU A 203 -0.18 4.89 29.85
CA LEU A 203 1.15 4.32 29.92
C LEU A 203 1.09 3.00 30.70
N LEU A 204 1.61 1.93 30.10
CA LEU A 204 1.75 0.63 30.74
C LEU A 204 3.20 0.42 31.16
N SER A 205 3.40 0.07 32.41
CA SER A 205 4.73 -0.16 32.98
C SER A 205 4.81 -1.56 33.57
N SER A 206 6.03 -2.13 33.60
CA SER A 206 6.25 -3.41 34.27
C SER A 206 6.08 -3.26 35.78
N PRO A 207 5.21 -4.06 36.44
CA PRO A 207 5.08 -4.07 37.89
C PRO A 207 6.35 -4.56 38.62
N SER A 208 7.15 -5.37 37.93
CA SER A 208 8.35 -6.02 38.45
C SER A 208 9.56 -5.67 37.59
N ALA A 209 9.93 -4.39 37.59
CA ALA A 209 11.14 -3.90 36.93
C ALA A 209 12.40 -4.27 37.75
N GLU A 210 12.69 -5.56 37.88
CA GLU A 210 13.93 -6.09 38.49
C GLU A 210 14.74 -6.97 37.51
N ALA A 211 14.63 -6.70 36.21
CA ALA A 211 15.48 -7.33 35.20
C ALA A 211 16.64 -6.40 34.81
N SER A 212 17.85 -6.97 34.67
CA SER A 212 19.05 -6.24 34.23
C SER A 212 18.89 -5.80 32.78
N GLY A 213 18.46 -4.55 32.57
CA GLY A 213 18.17 -3.98 31.25
C GLY A 213 17.13 -2.84 31.32
N PRO A 214 16.83 -2.16 30.20
CA PRO A 214 15.76 -1.18 30.16
C PRO A 214 14.40 -1.86 30.38
N ALA A 215 13.58 -1.31 31.27
CA ALA A 215 12.30 -1.91 31.62
C ALA A 215 11.34 -1.96 30.42
N PRO A 216 10.56 -3.05 30.26
CA PRO A 216 9.46 -3.09 29.31
C PRO A 216 8.45 -1.98 29.61
N GLN A 217 8.02 -1.28 28.57
CA GLN A 217 7.04 -0.21 28.67
C GLN A 217 6.14 -0.22 27.44
N GLY A 218 4.89 0.20 27.64
CA GLY A 218 3.89 0.27 26.60
C GLY A 218 3.05 1.54 26.70
N ARG A 219 2.38 1.90 25.60
CA ARG A 219 1.42 3.00 25.55
C ARG A 219 0.21 2.55 24.74
N VAL A 220 -0.96 2.73 25.33
CA VAL A 220 -2.25 2.50 24.68
C VAL A 220 -2.86 3.85 24.34
N ILE A 221 -3.41 3.98 23.14
CA ILE A 221 -4.29 5.07 22.73
C ILE A 221 -5.61 4.42 22.33
N TYR A 222 -6.68 4.72 23.06
CA TYR A 222 -7.97 4.06 22.89
C TYR A 222 -9.10 5.07 22.73
N SER A 223 -9.91 4.91 21.69
CA SER A 223 -11.18 5.62 21.53
C SER A 223 -12.33 4.61 21.64
N ALA A 224 -13.06 4.66 22.75
CA ALA A 224 -14.21 3.78 22.99
C ALA A 224 -15.35 4.03 21.99
N SER A 225 -15.61 5.29 21.67
CA SER A 225 -16.65 5.69 20.71
C SER A 225 -16.41 5.13 19.31
N ARG A 226 -15.15 5.10 18.87
CA ARG A 226 -14.75 4.58 17.55
C ARG A 226 -14.41 3.08 17.58
N GLY A 227 -14.09 2.54 18.75
CA GLY A 227 -13.60 1.17 18.92
C GLY A 227 -12.22 0.95 18.32
N VAL A 228 -11.39 1.98 18.29
CA VAL A 228 -10.02 1.94 17.77
C VAL A 228 -9.04 1.90 18.93
N LEU A 229 -8.09 0.97 18.87
CA LEU A 229 -7.02 0.84 19.85
C LEU A 229 -5.67 0.78 19.13
N LEU A 230 -4.75 1.63 19.57
CA LEU A 230 -3.35 1.61 19.17
C LEU A 230 -2.52 1.22 20.38
N PHE A 231 -1.62 0.28 20.21
CA PHE A 231 -0.67 -0.12 21.22
C PHE A 231 0.75 -0.10 20.68
N PHE A 232 1.62 0.59 21.41
CA PHE A 232 3.04 0.68 21.14
C PHE A 232 3.80 0.21 22.37
N ALA A 233 4.80 -0.66 22.19
CA ALA A 233 5.68 -1.03 23.29
C ALA A 233 7.13 -1.11 22.83
N SER A 234 8.03 -1.03 23.80
CA SER A 234 9.49 -1.10 23.61
C SER A 234 10.12 -1.90 24.74
N ASN A 235 11.31 -2.45 24.48
CA ASN A 235 12.06 -3.30 25.40
C ASN A 235 11.28 -4.55 25.84
N MET A 236 10.39 -5.06 24.99
CA MET A 236 9.68 -6.30 25.25
C MET A 236 10.61 -7.50 25.01
N PRO A 237 10.75 -8.43 25.98
CA PRO A 237 11.50 -9.66 25.76
C PRO A 237 10.88 -10.50 24.63
N ALA A 238 11.71 -11.27 23.93
CA ALA A 238 11.20 -12.25 22.99
C ALA A 238 10.41 -13.33 23.75
N PRO A 239 9.18 -13.67 23.31
CA PRO A 239 8.40 -14.71 23.97
C PRO A 239 9.04 -16.08 23.77
N GLU A 240 8.85 -16.98 24.74
CA GLU A 240 9.26 -18.38 24.62
C GLU A 240 8.54 -19.06 23.44
N ALA A 241 9.13 -20.16 22.92
CA ALA A 241 8.52 -20.90 21.83
C ALA A 241 7.10 -21.35 22.16
N GLY A 242 6.13 -21.02 21.31
CA GLY A 242 4.72 -21.33 21.50
C GLY A 242 3.94 -20.33 22.36
N LYS A 243 4.58 -19.24 22.84
CA LYS A 243 3.91 -18.17 23.57
C LYS A 243 3.77 -16.89 22.74
N THR A 244 2.77 -16.08 23.09
CA THR A 244 2.50 -14.77 22.49
C THR A 244 2.06 -13.81 23.58
N TYR A 245 2.26 -12.51 23.38
CA TYR A 245 1.69 -11.54 24.29
C TYR A 245 0.24 -11.27 23.93
N GLU A 246 -0.59 -11.04 24.93
CA GLU A 246 -1.98 -10.62 24.75
C GLU A 246 -2.23 -9.33 25.52
N LEU A 247 -2.86 -8.35 24.84
CA LEU A 247 -3.32 -7.11 25.45
C LEU A 247 -4.75 -7.30 25.95
N TRP A 248 -5.05 -6.74 27.11
CA TRP A 248 -6.35 -6.81 27.76
C TRP A 248 -6.89 -5.41 28.06
N LEU A 249 -8.18 -5.22 27.81
CA LEU A 249 -8.95 -4.04 28.23
C LEU A 249 -9.75 -4.40 29.48
N ILE A 250 -9.60 -3.63 30.55
CA ILE A 250 -10.40 -3.78 31.77
C ILE A 250 -11.52 -2.73 31.74
N PRO A 251 -12.81 -3.11 31.68
CA PRO A 251 -13.91 -2.13 31.56
C PRO A 251 -14.08 -1.23 32.79
N ALA A 252 -14.43 0.04 32.57
CA ALA A 252 -14.76 1.03 33.61
C ALA A 252 -15.98 0.64 34.45
N GLU A 253 -16.97 0.02 33.82
CA GLU A 253 -18.21 -0.43 34.47
C GLU A 253 -18.01 -1.75 35.27
N GLY A 254 -16.81 -2.31 35.25
CA GLY A 254 -16.50 -3.63 35.83
C GLY A 254 -16.82 -4.78 34.88
N GLY A 255 -16.57 -6.00 35.35
CA GLY A 255 -16.66 -7.23 34.55
C GLY A 255 -15.29 -7.82 34.23
N ASP A 256 -15.31 -8.89 33.43
CA ASP A 256 -14.10 -9.65 33.08
C ASP A 256 -13.19 -8.85 32.11
N PRO A 257 -11.86 -8.99 32.21
CA PRO A 257 -10.93 -8.44 31.24
C PRO A 257 -11.26 -8.93 29.82
N MET A 258 -11.24 -8.02 28.86
CA MET A 258 -11.59 -8.27 27.48
C MET A 258 -10.32 -8.41 26.62
N PRO A 259 -10.21 -9.47 25.79
CA PRO A 259 -9.12 -9.60 24.83
C PRO A 259 -9.06 -8.40 23.88
N ALA A 260 -7.89 -7.79 23.79
CA ALA A 260 -7.59 -6.63 22.96
C ALA A 260 -6.39 -6.90 22.04
N GLY A 261 -6.29 -8.15 21.56
CA GLY A 261 -5.38 -8.58 20.50
C GLY A 261 -4.08 -9.21 21.01
N THR A 262 -3.56 -10.14 20.21
CA THR A 262 -2.27 -10.79 20.46
C THR A 262 -1.17 -10.17 19.59
N PHE A 263 0.06 -10.24 20.05
CA PHE A 263 1.21 -9.69 19.34
C PHE A 263 2.53 -10.39 19.74
N SER A 264 3.54 -10.22 18.89
CA SER A 264 4.92 -10.58 19.18
C SER A 264 5.81 -9.37 18.88
N PRO A 265 6.77 -9.04 19.76
CA PRO A 265 7.73 -7.98 19.48
C PRO A 265 8.64 -8.34 18.30
N ASP A 266 9.15 -7.31 17.65
CA ASP A 266 10.20 -7.46 16.63
C ASP A 266 11.56 -7.84 17.24
N ALA A 267 12.58 -8.00 16.39
CA ALA A 267 13.93 -8.35 16.83
C ALA A 267 14.58 -7.31 17.77
N GLN A 268 14.04 -6.09 17.81
CA GLN A 268 14.48 -5.00 18.68
C GLN A 268 13.60 -4.85 19.94
N GLY A 269 12.61 -5.72 20.14
CA GLY A 269 11.70 -5.65 21.28
C GLY A 269 10.60 -4.61 21.14
N ASN A 270 10.33 -4.10 19.93
CA ASN A 270 9.27 -3.12 19.68
C ASN A 270 7.98 -3.80 19.23
N VAL A 271 6.86 -3.18 19.59
CA VAL A 271 5.52 -3.65 19.22
C VAL A 271 4.74 -2.51 18.59
N ARG A 272 4.00 -2.85 17.53
CA ARG A 272 2.97 -2.00 16.92
C ARG A 272 1.74 -2.85 16.69
N LEU A 273 0.70 -2.60 17.48
CA LEU A 273 -0.60 -3.24 17.31
C LEU A 273 -1.64 -2.16 17.03
N VAL A 274 -2.39 -2.35 15.95
CA VAL A 274 -3.46 -1.46 15.52
C VAL A 274 -4.72 -2.29 15.37
N LEU A 275 -5.73 -1.98 16.19
CA LEU A 275 -7.04 -2.58 16.11
C LEU A 275 -8.03 -1.50 15.68
N SER A 276 -8.43 -1.56 14.41
CA SER A 276 -9.39 -0.60 13.82
C SER A 276 -10.85 -0.89 14.23
N SER A 277 -11.12 -2.08 14.79
CA SER A 277 -12.44 -2.46 15.29
C SER A 277 -12.32 -3.48 16.44
N LEU A 278 -12.57 -3.03 17.66
CA LEU A 278 -12.78 -3.93 18.79
C LEU A 278 -14.19 -4.55 18.76
N ALA A 279 -14.27 -5.86 19.00
CA ALA A 279 -15.51 -6.63 18.95
C ALA A 279 -16.58 -6.11 19.92
N LYS A 280 -16.14 -5.59 21.08
CA LYS A 280 -17.00 -4.94 22.07
C LYS A 280 -16.33 -3.64 22.50
N ARG A 281 -17.10 -2.55 22.44
CA ARG A 281 -16.66 -1.20 22.80
C ARG A 281 -17.11 -0.92 24.24
N SER A 282 -16.19 -0.54 25.10
CA SER A 282 -16.47 -0.19 26.49
C SER A 282 -15.41 0.78 26.97
N GLU A 283 -15.82 1.80 27.74
CA GLU A 283 -14.87 2.66 28.43
C GLU A 283 -13.86 1.82 29.21
N ALA A 284 -12.58 2.15 29.09
CA ALA A 284 -11.52 1.41 29.75
C ALA A 284 -11.19 2.04 31.10
N LYS A 285 -11.13 1.20 32.14
CA LYS A 285 -10.56 1.54 33.44
C LYS A 285 -9.05 1.42 33.46
N ALA A 286 -8.54 0.41 32.76
CA ALA A 286 -7.16 -0.01 32.79
C ALA A 286 -6.86 -0.91 31.58
N PHE A 287 -5.58 -1.12 31.33
CA PHE A 287 -5.10 -2.10 30.38
C PHE A 287 -4.01 -2.96 31.03
N GLY A 288 -3.86 -4.18 30.53
CA GLY A 288 -2.84 -5.13 30.97
C GLY A 288 -2.28 -5.94 29.82
N VAL A 289 -1.05 -6.40 29.95
CA VAL A 289 -0.40 -7.34 29.01
C VAL A 289 0.05 -8.57 29.77
N THR A 290 -0.25 -9.74 29.21
CA THR A 290 0.17 -11.05 29.74
C THR A 290 0.90 -11.84 28.65
N LEU A 291 1.60 -12.90 29.06
CA LEU A 291 2.25 -13.85 28.16
C LEU A 291 1.42 -15.14 28.14
N GLU A 292 0.80 -15.44 27.00
CA GLU A 292 -0.17 -16.51 26.82
C GLU A 292 0.36 -17.60 25.87
N GLU A 293 -0.22 -18.81 25.92
CA GLU A 293 0.07 -19.88 24.94
C GLU A 293 -0.70 -19.69 23.61
N GLY A 294 -1.54 -18.64 23.53
CA GLY A 294 -2.42 -18.31 22.41
C GLY A 294 -3.56 -17.41 22.88
N PRO A 295 -4.51 -17.05 21.99
CA PRO A 295 -5.66 -16.23 22.38
C PRO A 295 -6.48 -16.90 23.50
N SER A 296 -6.65 -16.19 24.61
CA SER A 296 -7.37 -16.68 25.80
C SER A 296 -8.69 -15.93 26.03
N GLN A 297 -9.56 -16.50 26.87
CA GLN A 297 -10.78 -15.82 27.34
C GLN A 297 -10.53 -14.99 28.62
N SER A 298 -9.43 -15.27 29.32
CA SER A 298 -9.06 -14.57 30.56
C SER A 298 -7.54 -14.48 30.68
N PRO A 299 -7.00 -13.37 31.23
CA PRO A 299 -5.56 -13.18 31.38
C PRO A 299 -4.97 -14.23 32.33
N THR A 300 -3.84 -14.82 31.93
CA THR A 300 -3.02 -15.62 32.83
C THR A 300 -2.07 -14.73 33.63
N MET A 301 -1.64 -15.23 34.78
CA MET A 301 -0.64 -14.55 35.60
C MET A 301 0.76 -15.08 35.24
N PRO A 302 1.81 -14.24 35.29
CA PRO A 302 1.81 -12.85 35.77
C PRO A 302 1.46 -11.80 34.69
N ILE A 303 0.98 -10.64 35.15
CA ILE A 303 0.84 -9.45 34.31
C ILE A 303 2.23 -8.83 34.07
N VAL A 304 2.59 -8.69 32.80
CA VAL A 304 3.89 -8.19 32.34
C VAL A 304 3.91 -6.67 32.27
N LEU A 305 2.80 -6.05 31.83
CA LEU A 305 2.61 -4.60 31.83
C LEU A 305 1.21 -4.25 32.33
N ALA A 306 1.07 -3.18 33.10
CA ALA A 306 -0.22 -2.65 33.52
C ALA A 306 -0.23 -1.12 33.60
N GLY A 307 -1.41 -0.53 33.51
CA GLY A 307 -1.64 0.90 33.71
C GLY A 307 -3.11 1.27 33.57
N ASN A 308 -3.47 2.45 34.07
CA ASN A 308 -4.84 2.98 34.11
C ASN A 308 -4.90 4.46 33.77
#